data_AF-A0A561SNR7-F1
#
_entry.id   AF-A0A561SNR7-F1
#
_cell.length_a   1.000
_cell.length_b   1.000
_cell.length_c   1.000
_cell.angle_alpha   90.00
_cell.angle_beta   90.00
_cell.angle_gamma   90.00
#
_symmetry.space_group_name_H-M   'P 1'
#
loop_
_entity.id
_entity.type
_entity.pdbx_description
1 polymer ?
#
loop_
_entity_poly.entity_id
_entity_poly.type
_entity_poly.pdbx_seq_one_letter_code
_entity_poly.pdbx_strand_id
1 'polypeptide(L)'
;MRMCSTAGRPLQPPARVMGSPPVAREPSDQIHSIAEVLAATFTSSAVRHILAEHSPDATGHCRGCRLPTTVAPVWPCRLWEIGKEMERLRAAGGRR
;
A
#
# COMPACT_ATOMS: atom_id res chain seq x y z
N MET A 1 -57.31 -36.66 -22.70
CA MET A 1 -57.75 -35.91 -21.52
C MET A 1 -56.69 -36.02 -20.43
N ARG A 2 -56.18 -34.87 -19.98
CA ARG A 2 -55.50 -34.53 -18.71
C ARG A 2 -54.26 -35.33 -18.22
N MET A 3 -53.11 -34.69 -18.47
CA MET A 3 -51.89 -34.42 -17.67
C MET A 3 -51.70 -35.09 -16.30
N CYS A 4 -50.45 -35.53 -16.06
CA CYS A 4 -49.72 -35.28 -14.82
C CYS A 4 -48.24 -35.00 -15.17
N SER A 5 -47.87 -33.71 -15.15
CA SER A 5 -46.51 -33.23 -15.41
C SER A 5 -45.62 -33.38 -14.18
N THR A 6 -44.48 -34.03 -14.35
CA THR A 6 -43.45 -34.22 -13.33
C THR A 6 -42.74 -32.90 -13.01
N ALA A 7 -42.70 -32.54 -11.74
CA ALA A 7 -42.04 -31.36 -11.22
C ALA A 7 -40.51 -31.47 -11.37
N GLY A 8 -39.91 -30.58 -12.17
CA GLY A 8 -38.46 -30.36 -12.19
C GLY A 8 -38.06 -29.42 -11.07
N ARG A 9 -37.26 -29.89 -10.10
CA ARG A 9 -36.64 -29.05 -9.07
C ARG A 9 -35.58 -28.15 -9.72
N PRO A 10 -35.59 -26.82 -9.51
CA PRO A 10 -34.47 -25.99 -9.93
C PRO A 10 -33.25 -26.31 -9.06
N LEU A 11 -32.15 -26.70 -9.70
CA LEU A 11 -30.85 -26.79 -9.05
C LEU A 11 -30.40 -25.36 -8.72
N GLN A 12 -30.43 -25.03 -7.43
CA GLN A 12 -29.89 -23.78 -6.92
C GLN A 12 -28.36 -23.79 -7.09
N PRO A 13 -27.74 -22.81 -7.77
CA PRO A 13 -26.28 -22.74 -7.84
C PRO A 13 -25.71 -22.46 -6.44
N PRO A 14 -24.54 -23.02 -6.08
CA PRO A 14 -23.93 -22.74 -4.79
C PRO A 14 -23.64 -21.24 -4.67
N ALA A 15 -24.00 -20.69 -3.52
CA ALA A 15 -23.72 -19.31 -3.15
C ALA A 15 -22.25 -19.00 -3.48
N ARG A 16 -22.03 -18.05 -4.40
CA ARG A 16 -20.74 -17.38 -4.53
C ARG A 16 -20.43 -16.85 -3.13
N VAL A 17 -19.40 -17.41 -2.50
CA VAL A 17 -18.70 -16.74 -1.41
C VAL A 17 -18.20 -15.44 -2.04
N MET A 18 -18.98 -14.37 -1.87
CA MET A 18 -18.49 -13.02 -2.04
C MET A 18 -17.46 -12.85 -0.94
N GLY A 19 -16.21 -13.21 -1.25
CA GLY A 19 -15.07 -12.74 -0.47
C GLY A 19 -15.26 -11.23 -0.34
N SER A 20 -15.26 -10.75 0.90
CA SER A 20 -15.38 -9.33 1.20
C SER A 20 -14.54 -8.52 0.21
N PRO A 21 -15.08 -7.45 -0.40
CA PRO A 21 -14.24 -6.57 -1.21
C PRO A 21 -13.02 -6.20 -0.36
N PRO A 22 -11.80 -6.18 -0.92
CA PRO A 22 -10.65 -5.69 -0.17
C PRO A 22 -11.03 -4.29 0.30
N VAL A 23 -11.25 -4.14 1.61
CA VAL A 23 -11.53 -2.84 2.21
C VAL A 23 -10.40 -1.95 1.72
N ALA A 24 -10.73 -0.90 0.96
CA ALA A 24 -9.73 0.03 0.46
C ALA A 24 -9.00 0.58 1.68
N ARG A 25 -7.79 0.07 1.94
CA ARG A 25 -7.00 0.49 3.09
C ARG A 25 -6.70 1.96 2.89
N GLU A 26 -6.95 2.77 3.91
CA GLU A 26 -6.60 4.18 3.87
C GLU A 26 -5.13 4.32 3.45
N PRO A 27 -4.78 5.29 2.59
CA PRO A 27 -3.42 5.43 2.09
C PRO A 27 -2.37 5.51 3.20
N SER A 28 -2.74 6.04 4.38
CA SER A 28 -1.91 6.11 5.58
C SER A 28 -1.62 4.74 6.18
N ASP A 29 -2.62 3.86 6.30
CA ASP A 29 -2.46 2.51 6.83
C ASP A 29 -1.55 1.65 5.95
N GLN A 30 -1.58 1.90 4.65
CA GLN A 30 -0.69 1.22 3.72
C GLN A 30 0.76 1.70 3.88
N ILE A 31 1.01 3.01 4.07
CA ILE A 31 2.37 3.51 4.37
C ILE A 31 2.88 2.85 5.64
N HIS A 32 2.07 2.85 6.70
CA HIS A 32 2.45 2.29 7.99
C HIS A 32 2.85 0.82 7.89
N SER A 33 2.02 -0.03 7.27
CA SER A 33 2.35 -1.45 7.12
C SER A 33 3.57 -1.70 6.24
N ILE A 34 3.78 -0.92 5.18
CA ILE A 34 5.01 -1.04 4.37
C ILE A 34 6.24 -0.62 5.19
N ALA A 35 6.15 0.51 5.88
CA ALA A 35 7.24 1.04 6.69
C ALA A 35 7.58 0.10 7.85
N GLU A 36 6.61 -0.56 8.47
CA GLU A 36 6.83 -1.55 9.52
C GLU A 36 7.71 -2.71 9.04
N VAL A 37 7.38 -3.31 7.90
CA VAL A 37 8.16 -4.40 7.31
C VAL A 37 9.57 -3.94 6.93
N LEU A 38 9.68 -2.79 6.27
CA LEU A 38 10.98 -2.27 5.81
C LEU A 38 11.86 -1.76 6.97
N ALA A 39 11.27 -1.24 8.04
CA ALA A 39 12.01 -0.78 9.22
C ALA A 39 12.78 -1.92 9.89
N ALA A 40 12.27 -3.15 9.81
CA ALA A 40 12.93 -4.35 10.34
C ALA A 40 14.16 -4.78 9.53
N THR A 41 14.22 -4.44 8.23
CA THR A 41 15.29 -4.90 7.33
C THR A 41 16.32 -3.82 7.03
N PHE A 42 15.90 -2.56 6.88
CA PHE A 42 16.80 -1.48 6.48
C PHE A 42 17.65 -1.03 7.68
N THR A 43 18.86 -0.53 7.42
CA THR A 43 19.66 0.13 8.47
C THR A 43 19.26 1.60 8.61
N SER A 44 19.62 2.22 9.73
CA SER A 44 19.37 3.66 9.92
C SER A 44 20.15 4.53 8.94
N SER A 45 21.28 4.04 8.40
CA SER A 45 21.97 4.71 7.29
C SER A 45 21.20 4.58 5.97
N ALA A 46 20.65 3.40 5.66
CA ALA A 46 19.85 3.20 4.45
C ALA A 46 18.58 4.06 4.45
N VAL A 47 17.88 4.18 5.59
CA VAL A 47 16.71 5.07 5.72
C VAL A 47 17.10 6.54 5.50
N ARG A 48 18.21 6.98 6.09
CA ARG A 48 18.74 8.34 5.87
C ARG A 48 19.09 8.60 4.40
N HIS A 49 19.62 7.59 3.71
CA HIS A 49 19.94 7.68 2.29
C HIS A 49 18.67 7.86 1.45
N ILE A 50 17.63 7.03 1.68
CA ILE A 50 16.33 7.17 1.01
C ILE A 50 15.77 8.58 1.18
N LEU A 51 15.80 9.10 2.42
CA LEU A 51 15.28 10.45 2.73
C LEU A 51 16.09 11.57 2.06
N ALA A 52 17.40 11.38 1.85
CA ALA A 52 18.24 12.34 1.16
C ALA A 52 17.97 12.34 -0.36
N GLU A 53 17.85 11.16 -0.96
CA GLU A 53 17.59 10.98 -2.39
C GLU A 53 16.18 11.44 -2.78
N HIS A 54 15.19 11.09 -1.96
CA HIS A 54 13.82 11.54 -2.12
C HIS A 54 13.62 12.85 -1.38
N SER A 55 14.02 13.95 -2.03
CA SER A 55 13.87 15.33 -1.56
C SER A 55 13.17 16.21 -2.61
N PRO A 56 12.55 17.35 -2.22
CA PRO A 56 11.90 18.23 -3.18
C PRO A 56 12.96 18.90 -4.08
N ASP A 57 12.60 19.11 -5.35
CA ASP A 57 13.32 19.99 -6.27
C ASP A 57 12.71 21.41 -6.28
N ALA A 58 13.33 22.30 -7.05
CA ALA A 58 12.88 23.70 -7.20
C ALA A 58 11.49 23.85 -7.85
N THR A 59 10.94 22.77 -8.41
CA THR A 59 9.63 22.76 -9.11
C THR A 59 8.53 22.11 -8.28
N GLY A 60 8.81 21.71 -7.03
CA GLY A 60 7.84 21.04 -6.17
C GLY A 60 7.66 19.54 -6.47
N HIS A 61 8.57 18.93 -7.23
CA HIS A 61 8.55 17.49 -7.52
C HIS A 61 9.67 16.78 -6.76
N CYS A 62 9.57 15.46 -6.64
CA CYS A 62 10.61 14.66 -6.02
C CYS A 62 11.81 14.42 -6.96
N ARG A 63 13.03 14.75 -6.51
CA ARG A 63 14.27 14.50 -7.26
C ARG A 63 14.52 13.01 -7.52
N GLY A 64 14.44 12.19 -6.47
CA GLY A 64 14.74 10.75 -6.55
C GLY A 64 13.80 9.96 -7.47
N CYS A 65 12.59 10.46 -7.73
CA CYS A 65 11.63 9.79 -8.61
C CYS A 65 11.76 10.18 -10.10
N ARG A 66 12.63 11.12 -10.47
CA ARG A 66 12.86 11.48 -11.89
C ARG A 66 13.53 10.37 -12.71
N LEU A 67 14.12 9.38 -12.05
CA LEU A 67 14.76 8.19 -12.63
C LEU A 67 14.19 6.99 -11.85
N PRO A 68 13.47 6.02 -12.46
CA PRO A 68 13.34 5.68 -13.87
C PRO A 68 12.12 6.27 -14.62
N THR A 69 11.27 7.06 -13.97
CA THR A 69 10.04 7.60 -14.58
C THR A 69 10.23 9.02 -15.08
N THR A 70 9.90 9.30 -16.34
CA THR A 70 10.03 10.63 -16.96
C THR A 70 9.15 11.71 -16.30
N VAL A 71 8.15 11.32 -15.52
CA VAL A 71 7.31 12.22 -14.71
C VAL A 71 7.59 11.96 -13.24
N ALA A 72 8.27 12.91 -12.60
CA ALA A 72 8.40 12.87 -11.14
C ALA A 72 7.05 13.22 -10.49
N PRO A 73 6.62 12.49 -9.45
CA PRO A 73 5.45 12.85 -8.66
C PRO A 73 5.68 14.18 -7.95
N VAL A 74 4.58 14.91 -7.74
CA VAL A 74 4.55 16.08 -6.85
C VAL A 74 4.99 15.65 -5.46
N TRP A 75 5.79 16.49 -4.83
CA TRP A 75 6.27 16.28 -3.48
C TRP A 75 5.13 16.47 -2.46
N PRO A 76 5.02 15.64 -1.40
CA PRO A 76 5.88 14.50 -1.06
C PRO A 76 5.57 13.25 -1.89
N CYS A 77 6.62 12.52 -2.27
CA CYS A 77 6.44 11.23 -2.94
C CYS A 77 6.27 10.08 -1.94
N ARG A 78 5.67 8.98 -2.40
CA ARG A 78 5.38 7.79 -1.59
C ARG A 78 6.60 7.19 -0.90
N LEU A 79 7.76 7.18 -1.57
CA LEU A 79 9.03 6.68 -1.02
C LEU A 79 9.52 7.54 0.14
N TRP A 80 9.35 8.86 0.06
CA TRP A 80 9.68 9.74 1.18
C TRP A 80 8.75 9.52 2.38
N GLU A 81 7.44 9.37 2.14
CA GLU A 81 6.46 9.11 3.21
C GLU A 81 6.80 7.81 3.97
N ILE A 82 7.11 6.74 3.25
CA ILE A 82 7.56 5.47 3.82
C ILE A 82 8.88 5.66 4.60
N GLY A 83 9.83 6.41 4.03
CA GLY A 83 11.10 6.75 4.68
C GLY A 83 10.90 7.46 6.03
N LYS A 84 10.01 8.45 6.07
CA LYS A 84 9.67 9.19 7.29
C LYS A 84 9.00 8.33 8.33
N GLU A 85 8.11 7.44 7.89
CA GLU A 85 7.43 6.53 8.80
C GLU A 85 8.40 5.49 9.39
N MET A 86 9.35 4.98 8.60
CA MET A 86 10.43 4.11 9.10
C MET A 86 11.28 4.81 10.18
N GLU A 87 11.63 6.09 9.98
CA GLU A 87 12.37 6.88 10.98
C GLU A 87 11.55 7.02 12.28
N ARG A 88 10.25 7.30 12.16
CA ARG A 88 9.33 7.41 13.30
C ARG A 88 9.24 6.10 14.10
N LEU A 89 9.08 4.97 13.41
CA LEU A 89 8.98 3.64 14.03
C LEU A 89 10.26 3.27 14.81
N ARG A 90 11.44 3.57 14.25
CA ARG A 90 12.72 3.33 14.93
C ARG A 90 12.89 4.20 16.16
N ALA A 91 12.54 5.48 16.07
CA ALA A 91 12.58 6.39 17.21
C ALA A 91 11.62 5.95 18.33
N ALA A 92 10.50 5.32 17.99
CA ALA A 92 9.58 4.72 18.97
C ALA A 92 10.10 3.40 19.56
N GLY A 93 10.79 2.58 18.77
CA GLY A 93 11.36 1.30 19.20
C GLY A 93 12.59 1.44 20.11
N GLY A 94 13.45 2.44 19.87
CA GLY A 94 14.66 2.69 20.67
C GLY A 94 14.42 3.31 22.05
N ARG A 95 13.17 3.58 22.42
CA ARG A 95 12.76 4.06 23.76
C ARG A 95 12.31 2.94 24.69
N ARG A 96 12.48 1.67 24.31
CA ARG A 96 12.16 0.49 25.11
C ARG A 96 13.42 -0.24 25.54
#